data_AF-A0A7V9NHC2-F1
#
_entry.id   AF-A0A7V9NHC2-F1
#
_cell.length_a   1.000
_cell.length_b   1.000
_cell.length_c   1.000
_cell.angle_alpha   90.00
_cell.angle_beta   90.00
_cell.angle_gamma   90.00
#
_symmetry.space_group_name_H-M   'P 1'
#
loop_
_entity.id
_entity.type
_entity.pdbx_description
1 polymer ?
#
loop_
_entity_poly.entity_id
_entity_poly.type
_entity_poly.pdbx_seq_one_letter_code
_entity_poly.pdbx_strand_id
1 'polypeptide(L)'
;MLIVDAHLDLAMNALEWNRDLTRSIEEIRSRERGMTDRPDRTRGTVSFGEMRSGGVGLCVATQIARYATPGHPLPGWHSPEQAWAHTQGQLAWYRTMEERGELVQIRDRESLDRHLDGLSRSSTEDREQPIGYILSLEGADSLVTLRHLERSFEMGLRAVGPAHYGPGVYAQGTNASGGIGSRGRELLREIERLGMILDVTHLCDDSFREALDHFHGPVWASHSNCRSLVPHNRQFSDDQLRELIAR
;
A
#
# COMPACT_ATOMS: atom_id res chain seq x y z
N MET A 1 -0.63 15.66 -18.33
CA MET A 1 -0.19 14.25 -18.34
C MET A 1 -0.84 13.59 -17.14
N LEU A 2 -1.51 12.45 -17.33
CA LEU A 2 -2.05 11.67 -16.20
C LEU A 2 -0.91 10.94 -15.51
N ILE A 3 -0.81 11.07 -14.19
CA ILE A 3 0.11 10.31 -13.34
C ILE A 3 -0.69 9.26 -12.58
N VAL A 4 -0.16 8.03 -12.57
CA VAL A 4 -0.61 6.95 -11.70
C VAL A 4 0.48 6.73 -10.66
N ASP A 5 0.15 6.90 -9.39
CA ASP A 5 1.08 6.62 -8.29
C ASP A 5 0.87 5.19 -7.79
N ALA A 6 1.94 4.40 -7.73
CA ALA A 6 1.85 2.98 -7.39
C ALA A 6 1.87 2.69 -5.88
N HIS A 7 2.02 3.71 -5.01
CA HIS A 7 1.99 3.51 -3.56
C HIS A 7 1.81 4.81 -2.76
N LEU A 8 0.67 4.98 -2.08
CA LEU A 8 0.42 6.11 -1.17
C LEU A 8 -0.21 5.68 0.17
N ASP A 9 0.47 6.05 1.25
CA ASP A 9 0.05 5.85 2.65
C ASP A 9 -1.01 6.87 3.12
N LEU A 10 -2.07 7.08 2.34
CA LEU A 10 -3.06 8.13 2.60
C LEU A 10 -3.73 7.95 3.98
N ALA A 11 -4.24 6.75 4.28
CA ALA A 11 -4.96 6.50 5.52
C ALA A 11 -4.04 6.46 6.74
N MET A 12 -2.80 5.98 6.62
CA MET A 12 -1.82 6.09 7.70
C MET A 12 -1.55 7.56 8.03
N ASN A 13 -1.34 8.40 7.03
CA ASN A 13 -1.17 9.85 7.23
C ASN A 13 -2.40 10.49 7.89
N ALA A 14 -3.59 10.10 7.45
CA ALA A 14 -4.83 10.63 8.02
C ALA A 14 -5.03 10.22 9.48
N LEU A 15 -4.83 8.95 9.82
CA LEU A 15 -5.18 8.42 11.14
C LEU A 15 -4.04 8.47 12.15
N GLU A 16 -2.80 8.20 11.75
CA GLU A 16 -1.65 8.18 12.66
C GLU A 16 -0.94 9.53 12.76
N TRP A 17 -0.89 10.28 11.66
CA TRP A 17 -0.35 11.64 11.66
C TRP A 17 -1.42 12.71 11.88
N ASN A 18 -2.71 12.35 11.89
CA ASN A 18 -3.82 13.30 12.03
C ASN A 18 -3.81 14.39 10.94
N ARG A 19 -3.46 14.01 9.70
CA ARG A 19 -3.43 14.91 8.54
C ARG A 19 -4.78 14.90 7.82
N ASP A 20 -5.47 16.03 7.84
CA ASP A 20 -6.66 16.25 7.00
C ASP A 20 -6.22 16.50 5.54
N LEU A 21 -6.21 15.45 4.72
CA LEU A 21 -5.76 15.50 3.33
C LEU A 21 -6.68 16.32 2.39
N THR A 22 -7.83 16.80 2.90
CA THR A 22 -8.71 17.73 2.16
C THR A 22 -8.27 19.19 2.25
N ARG A 23 -7.22 19.47 3.06
CA ARG A 23 -6.64 20.80 3.24
C ARG A 23 -5.43 21.03 2.33
N SER A 24 -5.05 22.29 2.18
CA SER A 24 -3.80 22.61 1.45
C SER A 24 -2.59 22.04 2.19
N ILE A 25 -1.51 21.80 1.46
CA ILE A 25 -0.29 21.26 2.09
C ILE A 25 0.32 22.27 3.08
N GLU A 26 0.17 23.56 2.82
CA GLU A 26 0.56 24.63 3.74
C GLU A 26 -0.25 24.59 5.03
N GLU A 27 -1.57 24.38 4.95
CA GLU A 27 -2.43 24.26 6.13
C GLU A 27 -2.05 23.06 6.98
N ILE A 28 -1.79 21.90 6.35
CA ILE A 28 -1.35 20.68 7.03
C ILE A 28 -0.03 20.95 7.76
N ARG A 29 1.00 21.44 7.05
CA ARG A 29 2.32 21.72 7.64
C ARG A 29 2.24 22.81 8.72
N SER A 30 1.33 23.77 8.56
CA SER A 30 1.08 24.84 9.51
C SER A 30 0.54 24.33 10.84
N ARG A 31 -0.38 23.35 10.82
CA ARG A 31 -0.91 22.68 12.02
C ARG A 31 0.14 21.85 12.76
N GLU A 32 1.11 21.31 12.04
CA GLU A 32 2.17 20.47 12.62
C GLU A 32 3.33 21.27 13.26
N ARG A 33 3.33 22.62 13.16
CA ARG A 33 4.42 23.44 13.70
C ARG A 33 4.59 23.24 15.21
N GLY A 34 5.81 22.90 15.62
CA GLY A 34 6.16 22.66 17.01
C GLY A 34 5.90 21.24 17.50
N MET A 35 5.26 20.37 16.70
CA MET A 35 5.13 18.95 17.02
C MET A 35 6.45 18.20 16.74
N THR A 36 6.83 17.30 17.63
CA THR A 36 8.11 16.54 17.57
C THR A 36 7.94 15.03 17.75
N ASP A 37 6.70 14.55 17.82
CA ASP A 37 6.34 13.15 18.05
C ASP A 37 6.62 12.24 16.85
N ARG A 38 6.71 12.80 15.64
CA ARG A 38 7.00 12.08 14.39
C ARG A 38 8.09 12.81 13.58
N PRO A 39 8.97 12.08 12.85
CA PRO A 39 10.15 12.67 12.20
C PRO A 39 9.85 13.60 11.00
N ASP A 40 8.67 13.50 10.43
CA ASP A 40 8.24 14.18 9.20
C ASP A 40 7.13 15.22 9.45
N ARG A 41 6.90 15.61 10.70
CA ARG A 41 6.08 16.79 11.04
C ARG A 41 6.54 17.98 10.23
N THR A 42 5.61 18.75 9.69
CA THR A 42 5.81 19.90 8.79
C THR A 42 6.40 19.58 7.42
N ARG A 43 6.63 18.29 7.10
CA ARG A 43 7.30 17.84 5.88
C ARG A 43 6.42 17.01 4.94
N GLY A 44 5.15 16.79 5.28
CA GLY A 44 4.21 16.09 4.39
C GLY A 44 4.14 16.74 3.00
N THR A 45 4.00 15.95 1.95
CA THR A 45 4.00 16.41 0.55
C THR A 45 2.69 16.12 -0.19
N VAL A 46 1.77 15.40 0.43
CA VAL A 46 0.54 14.90 -0.21
C VAL A 46 -0.68 15.55 0.44
N SER A 47 -1.55 16.10 -0.40
CA SER A 47 -2.96 16.40 -0.12
C SER A 47 -3.75 16.18 -1.42
N PHE A 48 -5.08 16.08 -1.36
CA PHE A 48 -5.87 15.88 -2.58
C PHE A 48 -5.74 17.05 -3.56
N GLY A 49 -5.61 18.27 -3.05
CA GLY A 49 -5.32 19.46 -3.87
C GLY A 49 -3.98 19.34 -4.60
N GLU A 50 -2.92 18.93 -3.91
CA GLU A 50 -1.59 18.76 -4.51
C GLU A 50 -1.55 17.58 -5.50
N MET A 51 -2.24 16.48 -5.20
CA MET A 51 -2.36 15.35 -6.12
C MET A 51 -3.01 15.77 -7.44
N ARG A 52 -4.15 16.48 -7.38
CA ARG A 52 -4.82 17.01 -8.57
C ARG A 52 -3.95 18.01 -9.32
N SER A 53 -3.32 18.95 -8.61
CA SER A 53 -2.40 19.94 -9.17
C SER A 53 -1.21 19.29 -9.89
N GLY A 54 -0.68 18.21 -9.32
CA GLY A 54 0.39 17.41 -9.91
C GLY A 54 -0.05 16.45 -11.03
N GLY A 55 -1.35 16.35 -11.32
CA GLY A 55 -1.89 15.44 -12.34
C GLY A 55 -2.01 13.98 -11.90
N VAL A 56 -1.94 13.70 -10.58
CA VAL A 56 -2.17 12.36 -10.02
C VAL A 56 -3.68 12.10 -9.97
N GLY A 57 -4.18 11.36 -10.94
CA GLY A 57 -5.61 11.03 -11.07
C GLY A 57 -5.97 9.62 -10.59
N LEU A 58 -4.99 8.75 -10.41
CA LEU A 58 -5.16 7.38 -9.92
C LEU A 58 -3.98 7.04 -9.01
N CYS A 59 -4.24 6.36 -7.90
CA CYS A 59 -3.19 5.84 -7.04
C CYS A 59 -3.47 4.41 -6.55
N VAL A 60 -2.45 3.77 -6.01
CA VAL A 60 -2.60 2.61 -5.13
C VAL A 60 -2.60 3.13 -3.71
N ALA A 61 -3.73 2.98 -3.03
CA ALA A 61 -3.90 3.47 -1.67
C ALA A 61 -3.67 2.32 -0.68
N THR A 62 -2.71 2.51 0.22
CA THR A 62 -2.16 1.45 1.05
C THR A 62 -2.79 1.45 2.44
N GLN A 63 -3.26 0.28 2.87
CA GLN A 63 -3.49 -0.05 4.27
C GLN A 63 -2.22 -0.65 4.86
N ILE A 64 -1.85 -0.26 6.08
CA ILE A 64 -0.67 -0.79 6.76
C ILE A 64 -0.93 -0.98 8.25
N ALA A 65 -0.63 -2.16 8.78
CA ALA A 65 -0.65 -2.40 10.23
C ALA A 65 0.22 -3.61 10.58
N ARG A 66 1.38 -3.36 11.18
CA ARG A 66 2.28 -4.42 11.65
C ARG A 66 1.75 -5.05 12.93
N TYR A 67 1.71 -6.39 12.99
CA TYR A 67 1.69 -7.12 14.25
C TYR A 67 3.13 -7.41 14.69
N ALA A 68 3.52 -6.86 15.85
CA ALA A 68 4.84 -7.01 16.44
C ALA A 68 4.79 -8.07 17.55
N THR A 69 5.39 -9.24 17.29
CA THR A 69 5.55 -10.30 18.30
C THR A 69 6.46 -9.85 19.45
N PRO A 70 6.41 -10.50 20.63
CA PRO A 70 7.36 -10.21 21.71
C PRO A 70 8.82 -10.25 21.23
N GLY A 71 9.58 -9.19 21.51
CA GLY A 71 10.97 -9.04 21.08
C GLY A 71 11.17 -8.58 19.63
N HIS A 72 10.09 -8.25 18.90
CA HIS A 72 10.19 -7.69 17.55
C HIS A 72 10.96 -6.36 17.55
N PRO A 73 11.88 -6.12 16.61
CA PRO A 73 12.79 -4.96 16.64
C PRO A 73 12.12 -3.63 16.26
N LEU A 74 10.92 -3.68 15.68
CA LEU A 74 10.19 -2.51 15.19
C LEU A 74 8.84 -2.37 15.91
N PRO A 75 8.34 -1.14 16.09
CA PRO A 75 7.04 -0.90 16.70
C PRO A 75 5.90 -1.46 15.85
N GLY A 76 4.82 -1.82 16.51
CA GLY A 76 3.59 -2.31 15.90
C GLY A 76 2.56 -2.65 16.96
N TRP A 77 1.47 -3.26 16.53
CA TRP A 77 0.41 -3.73 17.41
C TRP A 77 0.84 -5.02 18.12
N HIS A 78 0.34 -5.26 19.32
CA HIS A 78 0.72 -6.42 20.13
C HIS A 78 -0.20 -7.63 19.93
N SER A 79 -1.14 -7.54 18.99
CA SER A 79 -1.92 -8.68 18.49
C SER A 79 -2.31 -8.49 17.02
N PRO A 80 -2.51 -9.58 16.26
CA PRO A 80 -3.01 -9.49 14.89
C PRO A 80 -4.42 -8.90 14.82
N GLU A 81 -5.26 -9.07 15.86
CA GLU A 81 -6.60 -8.47 15.93
C GLU A 81 -6.54 -6.93 16.10
N GLN A 82 -5.58 -6.43 16.87
CA GLN A 82 -5.33 -4.99 16.96
C GLN A 82 -4.86 -4.43 15.61
N ALA A 83 -3.92 -5.12 14.95
CA ALA A 83 -3.47 -4.75 13.62
C ALA A 83 -4.61 -4.80 12.59
N TRP A 84 -5.43 -5.84 12.63
CA TRP A 84 -6.65 -5.95 11.83
C TRP A 84 -7.57 -4.75 12.06
N ALA A 85 -7.93 -4.46 13.31
CA ALA A 85 -8.81 -3.33 13.66
C ALA A 85 -8.27 -1.99 13.11
N HIS A 86 -6.95 -1.78 13.15
CA HIS A 86 -6.32 -0.59 12.58
C HIS A 86 -6.51 -0.51 11.06
N THR A 87 -6.32 -1.61 10.32
CA THR A 87 -6.61 -1.62 8.86
C THR A 87 -8.08 -1.34 8.57
N GLN A 88 -9.00 -1.79 9.42
CA GLN A 88 -10.43 -1.50 9.25
C GLN A 88 -10.75 -0.01 9.48
N GLY A 89 -10.08 0.63 10.46
CA GLY A 89 -10.14 2.08 10.63
C GLY A 89 -9.66 2.84 9.39
N GLN A 90 -8.55 2.39 8.79
CA GLN A 90 -8.04 2.94 7.53
C GLN A 90 -9.03 2.79 6.37
N LEU A 91 -9.66 1.62 6.24
CA LEU A 91 -10.71 1.40 5.23
C LEU A 91 -11.91 2.32 5.47
N ALA A 92 -12.37 2.46 6.70
CA ALA A 92 -13.47 3.35 7.04
C ALA A 92 -13.16 4.79 6.64
N TRP A 93 -11.92 5.26 6.84
CA TRP A 93 -11.51 6.57 6.38
C TRP A 93 -11.62 6.71 4.85
N TYR A 94 -11.12 5.75 4.07
CA TYR A 94 -11.29 5.77 2.61
C TYR A 94 -12.76 5.86 2.19
N ARG A 95 -13.65 5.11 2.84
CA ARG A 95 -15.10 5.15 2.57
C ARG A 95 -15.70 6.53 2.82
N THR A 96 -15.30 7.21 3.90
CA THR A 96 -15.76 8.59 4.15
C THR A 96 -15.25 9.58 3.11
N MET A 97 -14.08 9.35 2.52
CA MET A 97 -13.56 10.18 1.42
C MET A 97 -14.29 9.90 0.10
N GLU A 98 -14.76 8.66 -0.11
CA GLU A 98 -15.67 8.34 -1.21
C GLU A 98 -17.04 9.03 -1.04
N GLU A 99 -17.63 8.96 0.14
CA GLU A 99 -18.89 9.65 0.46
C GLU A 99 -18.81 11.17 0.26
N ARG A 100 -17.63 11.75 0.52
CA ARG A 100 -17.35 13.18 0.31
C ARG A 100 -17.04 13.53 -1.16
N GLY A 101 -16.83 12.53 -2.03
CA GLY A 101 -16.47 12.73 -3.43
C GLY A 101 -15.00 13.10 -3.67
N GLU A 102 -14.12 12.91 -2.68
CA GLU A 102 -12.68 13.16 -2.84
C GLU A 102 -11.97 11.97 -3.50
N LEU A 103 -12.44 10.75 -3.22
CA LEU A 103 -11.86 9.50 -3.71
C LEU A 103 -12.93 8.65 -4.40
N VAL A 104 -12.50 7.77 -5.31
CA VAL A 104 -13.36 6.71 -5.88
C VAL A 104 -12.59 5.39 -5.96
N GLN A 105 -13.16 4.33 -5.40
CA GLN A 105 -12.48 3.03 -5.41
C GLN A 105 -12.57 2.36 -6.78
N ILE A 106 -11.43 1.86 -7.25
CA ILE A 106 -11.28 1.03 -8.44
C ILE A 106 -11.16 -0.42 -8.00
N ARG A 107 -12.15 -1.24 -8.39
CA ARG A 107 -12.29 -2.64 -7.94
C ARG A 107 -12.19 -3.64 -9.08
N ASP A 108 -12.24 -3.18 -10.31
CA ASP A 108 -12.29 -4.02 -11.50
C ASP A 108 -11.96 -3.17 -12.73
N ARG A 109 -11.91 -3.83 -13.89
CA ARG A 109 -11.62 -3.18 -15.16
C ARG A 109 -12.69 -2.15 -15.55
N GLU A 110 -13.96 -2.43 -15.28
CA GLU A 110 -15.05 -1.54 -15.68
C GLU A 110 -14.99 -0.20 -14.93
N SER A 111 -14.78 -0.25 -13.60
CA SER A 111 -14.58 0.92 -12.77
C SER A 111 -13.31 1.70 -13.15
N LEU A 112 -12.23 1.02 -13.52
CA LEU A 112 -11.02 1.64 -14.04
C LEU A 112 -11.29 2.39 -15.35
N ASP A 113 -11.86 1.71 -16.35
CA ASP A 113 -12.13 2.27 -17.67
C ASP A 113 -13.05 3.50 -17.54
N ARG A 114 -14.10 3.40 -16.70
CA ARG A 114 -15.01 4.52 -16.42
C ARG A 114 -14.30 5.72 -15.78
N HIS A 115 -13.38 5.46 -14.85
CA HIS A 115 -12.62 6.51 -14.17
C HIS A 115 -11.66 7.22 -15.14
N LEU A 116 -10.93 6.45 -15.95
CA LEU A 116 -10.01 7.00 -16.96
C LEU A 116 -10.76 7.79 -18.04
N ASP A 117 -11.91 7.31 -18.49
CA ASP A 117 -12.80 8.06 -19.39
C ASP A 117 -13.21 9.40 -18.78
N GLY A 118 -13.59 9.41 -17.49
CA GLY A 118 -13.92 10.61 -16.74
C GLY A 118 -12.78 11.62 -16.70
N LEU A 119 -11.58 11.16 -16.33
CA LEU A 119 -10.36 11.99 -16.31
C LEU A 119 -9.97 12.52 -17.69
N SER A 120 -10.28 11.80 -18.77
CA SER A 120 -9.98 12.26 -20.14
C SER A 120 -10.90 13.37 -20.64
N ARG A 121 -12.13 13.45 -20.09
CA ARG A 121 -13.16 14.42 -20.46
C ARG A 121 -13.12 15.68 -19.60
N SER A 122 -12.48 15.61 -18.45
CA SER A 122 -12.34 16.75 -17.55
C SER A 122 -11.29 17.74 -18.07
N SER A 123 -11.51 19.03 -17.83
CA SER A 123 -10.46 20.02 -18.06
C SER A 123 -9.42 19.91 -16.95
N THR A 124 -8.19 20.32 -17.23
CA THR A 124 -7.14 20.42 -16.20
C THR A 124 -7.46 21.42 -15.08
N GLU A 125 -8.53 22.21 -15.24
CA GLU A 125 -9.02 23.18 -14.26
C GLU A 125 -10.08 22.57 -13.32
N ASP A 126 -10.58 21.36 -13.62
CA ASP A 126 -11.64 20.69 -12.86
C ASP A 126 -11.07 20.08 -11.56
N ARG A 127 -10.83 20.96 -10.58
CA ARG A 127 -10.22 20.64 -9.28
C ARG A 127 -11.09 19.79 -8.35
N GLU A 128 -12.30 19.42 -8.77
CA GLU A 128 -13.26 18.67 -7.98
C GLU A 128 -13.38 17.19 -8.40
N GLN A 129 -12.65 16.76 -9.44
CA GLN A 129 -12.64 15.35 -9.85
C GLN A 129 -12.10 14.46 -8.71
N PRO A 130 -12.79 13.35 -8.36
CA PRO A 130 -12.29 12.41 -7.37
C PRO A 130 -11.01 11.76 -7.86
N ILE A 131 -10.10 11.45 -6.94
CA ILE A 131 -8.91 10.66 -7.25
C ILE A 131 -9.30 9.18 -7.20
N GLY A 132 -9.02 8.44 -8.27
CA GLY A 132 -9.22 7.00 -8.30
C GLY A 132 -8.23 6.29 -7.39
N TYR A 133 -8.64 5.23 -6.70
CA TYR A 133 -7.70 4.43 -5.92
C TYR A 133 -7.92 2.92 -6.03
N ILE A 134 -6.84 2.17 -6.17
CA ILE A 134 -6.79 0.71 -5.99
C ILE A 134 -6.35 0.43 -4.56
N LEU A 135 -7.14 -0.33 -3.80
CA LEU A 135 -6.81 -0.63 -2.41
C LEU A 135 -5.76 -1.75 -2.32
N SER A 136 -4.69 -1.50 -1.55
CA SER A 136 -3.59 -2.44 -1.29
C SER A 136 -3.34 -2.62 0.21
N LEU A 137 -2.75 -3.75 0.60
CA LEU A 137 -2.30 -4.04 1.96
C LEU A 137 -0.79 -4.22 1.96
N GLU A 138 -0.07 -3.34 2.64
CA GLU A 138 1.39 -3.44 2.82
C GLU A 138 1.70 -4.19 4.11
N GLY A 139 2.29 -5.38 3.98
CA GLY A 139 2.51 -6.30 5.08
C GLY A 139 1.22 -7.00 5.50
N ALA A 140 1.22 -8.33 5.38
CA ALA A 140 0.05 -9.15 5.66
C ALA A 140 -0.14 -9.50 7.15
N ASP A 141 0.64 -8.88 8.06
CA ASP A 141 0.66 -9.21 9.48
C ASP A 141 -0.70 -9.01 10.18
N SER A 142 -1.54 -8.12 9.66
CA SER A 142 -2.90 -7.85 10.15
C SER A 142 -3.92 -8.94 9.81
N LEU A 143 -3.58 -9.88 8.91
CA LEU A 143 -4.47 -10.98 8.57
C LEU A 143 -4.40 -12.06 9.64
N VAL A 144 -5.39 -12.08 10.54
CA VAL A 144 -5.50 -13.10 11.61
C VAL A 144 -5.60 -14.51 11.02
N THR A 145 -6.36 -14.66 9.92
CA THR A 145 -6.51 -15.88 9.13
C THR A 145 -6.73 -15.55 7.65
N LEU A 146 -6.64 -16.53 6.75
CA LEU A 146 -6.94 -16.31 5.33
C LEU A 146 -8.39 -15.86 5.06
N ARG A 147 -9.33 -16.18 5.95
CA ARG A 147 -10.69 -15.60 5.86
C ARG A 147 -10.71 -14.08 5.96
N HIS A 148 -9.71 -13.48 6.60
CA HIS A 148 -9.56 -12.03 6.63
C HIS A 148 -9.12 -11.48 5.27
N LEU A 149 -8.30 -12.23 4.51
CA LEU A 149 -7.97 -11.87 3.13
C LEU A 149 -9.21 -11.93 2.23
N GLU A 150 -9.98 -13.01 2.31
CA GLU A 150 -11.25 -13.18 1.57
C GLU A 150 -12.20 -12.00 1.84
N ARG A 151 -12.41 -11.68 3.12
CA ARG A 151 -13.23 -10.53 3.54
C ARG A 151 -12.67 -9.22 3.00
N SER A 152 -11.35 -9.01 3.08
CA SER A 152 -10.73 -7.79 2.53
C SER A 152 -10.92 -7.67 1.03
N PHE A 153 -10.84 -8.78 0.28
CA PHE A 153 -11.13 -8.80 -1.16
C PHE A 153 -12.58 -8.42 -1.47
N GLU A 154 -13.54 -8.95 -0.70
CA GLU A 154 -14.96 -8.57 -0.76
C GLU A 154 -15.17 -7.09 -0.42
N MET A 155 -14.35 -6.54 0.48
CA MET A 155 -14.32 -5.13 0.83
C MET A 155 -13.54 -4.25 -0.18
N GLY A 156 -12.98 -4.83 -1.24
CA GLY A 156 -12.36 -4.10 -2.35
C GLY A 156 -10.83 -4.10 -2.40
N LEU A 157 -10.15 -4.85 -1.52
CA LEU A 157 -8.70 -5.05 -1.60
C LEU A 157 -8.33 -5.77 -2.91
N ARG A 158 -7.26 -5.32 -3.59
CA ARG A 158 -6.81 -5.88 -4.88
C ARG A 158 -5.34 -6.25 -4.94
N ALA A 159 -4.52 -5.75 -4.04
CA ALA A 159 -3.11 -6.10 -3.94
C ALA A 159 -2.69 -6.36 -2.50
N VAL A 160 -1.70 -7.24 -2.30
CA VAL A 160 -1.15 -7.57 -0.98
C VAL A 160 0.36 -7.77 -1.07
N GLY A 161 1.10 -7.08 -0.19
CA GLY A 161 2.49 -7.36 0.13
C GLY A 161 2.59 -8.30 1.34
N PRO A 162 3.21 -9.50 1.22
CA PRO A 162 3.28 -10.45 2.33
C PRO A 162 4.10 -9.98 3.54
N ALA A 163 5.05 -9.06 3.35
CA ALA A 163 5.90 -8.52 4.41
C ALA A 163 6.09 -7.00 4.30
N HIS A 164 6.66 -6.41 5.35
CA HIS A 164 7.13 -5.01 5.39
C HIS A 164 8.61 -4.99 5.86
N TYR A 165 9.03 -4.10 6.77
CA TYR A 165 10.34 -4.24 7.44
C TYR A 165 10.30 -5.26 8.58
N GLY A 166 11.36 -6.07 8.68
CA GLY A 166 11.57 -7.07 9.72
C GLY A 166 10.90 -8.42 9.44
N PRO A 167 10.97 -9.36 10.41
CA PRO A 167 10.25 -10.63 10.34
C PRO A 167 8.74 -10.41 10.34
N GLY A 168 8.03 -10.99 9.37
CA GLY A 168 6.57 -10.94 9.27
C GLY A 168 5.91 -12.29 9.54
N VAL A 169 4.58 -12.28 9.63
CA VAL A 169 3.74 -13.46 9.87
C VAL A 169 3.73 -14.40 8.65
N TYR A 170 3.77 -13.83 7.45
CA TYR A 170 3.62 -14.55 6.17
C TYR A 170 4.88 -14.53 5.30
N ALA A 171 5.85 -13.66 5.58
CA ALA A 171 7.12 -13.62 4.87
C ALA A 171 8.18 -12.84 5.67
N GLN A 172 9.45 -13.03 5.33
CA GLN A 172 10.53 -12.20 5.85
C GLN A 172 10.71 -10.95 4.99
N GLY A 173 10.74 -9.82 5.68
CA GLY A 173 10.77 -8.52 5.05
C GLY A 173 12.15 -7.89 4.97
N THR A 174 12.18 -6.61 4.64
CA THR A 174 13.42 -5.83 4.52
C THR A 174 14.18 -5.85 5.84
N ASN A 175 15.50 -6.02 5.80
CA ASN A 175 16.37 -6.20 6.98
C ASN A 175 16.08 -7.47 7.80
N ALA A 176 15.36 -8.43 7.25
CA ALA A 176 15.29 -9.80 7.73
C ALA A 176 15.90 -10.78 6.70
N SER A 177 15.98 -12.06 7.07
CA SER A 177 16.50 -13.14 6.24
C SER A 177 15.63 -14.38 6.40
N GLY A 178 15.49 -15.19 5.36
CA GLY A 178 14.64 -16.37 5.34
C GLY A 178 13.46 -16.26 4.37
N GLY A 179 12.80 -17.38 4.15
CA GLY A 179 11.73 -17.53 3.17
C GLY A 179 10.33 -17.17 3.67
N ILE A 180 9.32 -17.49 2.87
CA ILE A 180 7.90 -17.24 3.16
C ILE A 180 7.27 -18.33 4.05
N GLY A 181 7.88 -19.51 4.11
CA GLY A 181 7.41 -20.63 4.93
C GLY A 181 6.03 -21.17 4.56
N SER A 182 5.46 -22.05 5.39
CA SER A 182 4.16 -22.69 5.09
C SER A 182 3.01 -21.70 5.01
N ARG A 183 2.92 -20.77 5.97
CA ARG A 183 1.88 -19.74 6.01
C ARG A 183 1.96 -18.81 4.81
N GLY A 184 3.16 -18.41 4.40
CA GLY A 184 3.36 -17.61 3.19
C GLY A 184 2.92 -18.33 1.94
N ARG A 185 3.26 -19.61 1.78
CA ARG A 185 2.79 -20.44 0.65
C ARG A 185 1.27 -20.57 0.62
N GLU A 186 0.62 -20.70 1.78
CA GLU A 186 -0.84 -20.70 1.88
C GLU A 186 -1.44 -19.34 1.48
N LEU A 187 -0.82 -18.23 1.91
CA LEU A 187 -1.21 -16.89 1.50
C LEU A 187 -1.10 -16.70 -0.02
N LEU A 188 0.00 -17.11 -0.64
CA LEU A 188 0.20 -16.97 -2.09
C LEU A 188 -0.84 -17.73 -2.91
N ARG A 189 -1.17 -18.97 -2.51
CA ARG A 189 -2.25 -19.74 -3.15
C ARG A 189 -3.59 -19.04 -3.05
N GLU A 190 -3.84 -18.38 -1.93
CA GLU A 190 -5.09 -17.66 -1.71
C GLU A 190 -5.16 -16.35 -2.51
N ILE A 191 -4.06 -15.60 -2.58
CA ILE A 191 -3.92 -14.43 -3.46
C ILE A 191 -4.17 -14.84 -4.91
N GLU A 192 -3.58 -15.95 -5.35
CA GLU A 192 -3.74 -16.48 -6.71
C GLU A 192 -5.19 -16.93 -6.99
N ARG A 193 -5.80 -17.67 -6.05
CA ARG A 193 -7.21 -18.10 -6.13
C ARG A 193 -8.17 -16.93 -6.25
N LEU A 194 -7.90 -15.83 -5.56
CA LEU A 194 -8.71 -14.61 -5.60
C LEU A 194 -8.40 -13.72 -6.82
N GLY A 195 -7.35 -14.03 -7.59
CA GLY A 195 -6.90 -13.21 -8.72
C GLY A 195 -6.35 -11.84 -8.28
N MET A 196 -5.78 -11.77 -7.08
CA MET A 196 -5.19 -10.54 -6.53
C MET A 196 -3.76 -10.35 -7.01
N ILE A 197 -3.27 -9.11 -6.94
CA ILE A 197 -1.91 -8.74 -7.29
C ILE A 197 -0.99 -9.01 -6.10
N LEU A 198 0.11 -9.74 -6.34
CA LEU A 198 1.19 -9.88 -5.37
C LEU A 198 2.11 -8.65 -5.43
N ASP A 199 2.30 -7.98 -4.29
CA ASP A 199 3.35 -6.97 -4.14
C ASP A 199 4.62 -7.58 -3.56
N VAL A 200 5.67 -7.61 -4.37
CA VAL A 200 6.97 -8.14 -3.94
C VAL A 200 7.82 -7.10 -3.22
N THR A 201 7.37 -5.83 -3.16
CA THR A 201 8.06 -4.80 -2.41
C THR A 201 8.18 -5.22 -0.94
N HIS A 202 9.28 -4.82 -0.31
CA HIS A 202 9.69 -5.20 1.04
C HIS A 202 10.14 -6.64 1.27
N LEU A 203 9.83 -7.63 0.42
CA LEU A 203 10.34 -8.98 0.61
C LEU A 203 11.88 -8.97 0.65
N CYS A 204 12.48 -9.70 1.61
CA CYS A 204 13.91 -9.97 1.51
C CYS A 204 14.20 -10.90 0.32
N ASP A 205 15.45 -11.01 -0.09
CA ASP A 205 15.84 -11.76 -1.29
C ASP A 205 15.40 -13.22 -1.27
N ASP A 206 15.47 -13.88 -0.10
CA ASP A 206 15.00 -15.26 0.07
C ASP A 206 13.49 -15.38 -0.11
N SER A 207 12.72 -14.50 0.53
CA SER A 207 11.26 -14.47 0.43
C SER A 207 10.79 -14.07 -0.96
N PHE A 208 11.49 -13.14 -1.63
CA PHE A 208 11.22 -12.75 -3.01
C PHE A 208 11.29 -13.95 -3.95
N ARG A 209 12.41 -14.68 -3.90
CA ARG A 209 12.64 -15.84 -4.77
C ARG A 209 11.62 -16.94 -4.50
N GLU A 210 11.42 -17.30 -3.24
CA GLU A 210 10.45 -18.34 -2.88
C GLU A 210 9.01 -17.93 -3.24
N ALA A 211 8.68 -16.63 -3.17
CA ALA A 211 7.37 -16.15 -3.60
C ALA A 211 7.15 -16.29 -5.10
N LEU A 212 8.15 -15.93 -5.92
CA LEU A 212 8.04 -16.04 -7.38
C LEU A 212 8.08 -17.49 -7.88
N ASP A 213 8.75 -18.39 -7.15
CA ASP A 213 8.71 -19.84 -7.39
C ASP A 213 7.32 -20.46 -7.16
N HIS A 214 6.49 -19.84 -6.31
CA HIS A 214 5.22 -20.42 -5.84
C HIS A 214 3.96 -19.66 -6.27
N PHE A 215 4.08 -18.43 -6.74
CA PHE A 215 2.98 -17.63 -7.22
C PHE A 215 3.05 -17.54 -8.75
N HIS A 216 1.93 -17.64 -9.47
CA HIS A 216 1.90 -17.52 -10.94
C HIS A 216 0.89 -16.48 -11.44
N GLY A 217 0.32 -15.67 -10.54
CA GLY A 217 -0.58 -14.58 -10.88
C GLY A 217 0.13 -13.25 -11.17
N PRO A 218 -0.64 -12.15 -11.27
CA PRO A 218 -0.12 -10.80 -11.51
C PRO A 218 0.78 -10.33 -10.37
N VAL A 219 1.96 -9.80 -10.71
CA VAL A 219 2.95 -9.30 -9.74
C VAL A 219 3.30 -7.85 -10.06
N TRP A 220 3.59 -7.06 -9.03
CA TRP A 220 4.21 -5.74 -9.19
C TRP A 220 5.27 -5.46 -8.13
N ALA A 221 5.99 -4.37 -8.35
CA ALA A 221 6.91 -3.75 -7.40
C ALA A 221 6.41 -2.33 -7.14
N SER A 222 5.51 -2.14 -6.17
CA SER A 222 4.81 -0.87 -5.98
C SER A 222 5.75 0.32 -5.71
N HIS A 223 6.82 0.13 -4.94
CA HIS A 223 7.73 1.22 -4.60
C HIS A 223 9.14 0.72 -4.24
N SER A 224 9.97 0.48 -5.26
CA SER A 224 11.37 0.08 -5.10
C SER A 224 12.26 0.74 -6.16
N ASN A 225 13.52 0.99 -5.81
CA ASN A 225 14.55 1.51 -6.69
C ASN A 225 15.54 0.39 -7.10
N CYS A 226 16.54 0.76 -7.89
CA CYS A 226 17.65 -0.13 -8.26
C CYS A 226 18.70 -0.19 -7.15
N ARG A 227 19.02 -1.40 -6.68
CA ARG A 227 20.05 -1.64 -5.64
C ARG A 227 21.45 -1.26 -6.09
N SER A 228 21.73 -1.31 -7.40
CA SER A 228 22.98 -0.83 -8.00
C SER A 228 23.19 0.67 -7.83
N LEU A 229 22.13 1.45 -7.62
CA LEU A 229 22.18 2.91 -7.39
C LEU A 229 22.02 3.29 -5.92
N VAL A 230 21.15 2.58 -5.19
CA VAL A 230 20.89 2.80 -3.77
C VAL A 230 21.14 1.49 -3.01
N PRO A 231 22.35 1.30 -2.45
CA PRO A 231 22.80 0.00 -1.94
C PRO A 231 22.15 -0.37 -0.60
N HIS A 232 20.96 -0.96 -0.67
CA HIS A 232 20.22 -1.51 0.46
C HIS A 232 19.32 -2.65 -0.01
N ASN A 233 19.08 -3.68 0.81
CA ASN A 233 18.16 -4.80 0.51
C ASN A 233 16.68 -4.39 0.45
N ARG A 234 16.38 -3.10 0.59
CA ARG A 234 15.06 -2.52 0.36
C ARG A 234 14.80 -2.35 -1.13
N GLN A 235 15.88 -2.28 -1.91
CA GLN A 235 15.89 -2.04 -3.35
C GLN A 235 16.17 -3.35 -4.07
N PHE A 236 15.76 -3.47 -5.33
CA PHE A 236 15.92 -4.71 -6.08
C PHE A 236 17.25 -4.79 -6.80
N SER A 237 17.86 -5.98 -6.75
CA SER A 237 19.03 -6.30 -7.58
C SER A 237 18.63 -6.34 -9.06
N ASP A 238 19.62 -6.19 -9.94
CA ASP A 238 19.38 -6.30 -11.38
C ASP A 238 18.76 -7.65 -11.78
N ASP A 239 19.08 -8.73 -11.04
CA ASP A 239 18.49 -10.05 -11.28
C ASP A 239 17.02 -10.12 -10.88
N GLN A 240 16.65 -9.56 -9.72
CA GLN A 240 15.25 -9.45 -9.29
C GLN A 240 14.45 -8.60 -10.29
N LEU A 241 15.02 -7.51 -10.80
CA LEU A 241 14.37 -6.69 -11.83
C LEU A 241 14.16 -7.46 -13.14
N ARG A 242 15.15 -8.23 -13.60
CA ARG A 242 15.01 -9.09 -14.78
C ARG A 242 13.92 -10.14 -14.60
N GLU A 243 13.84 -10.73 -13.41
CA GLU A 243 12.82 -11.73 -13.09
C GLU A 243 11.41 -11.12 -13.13
N LEU A 244 11.22 -9.93 -12.56
CA LEU A 244 9.93 -9.23 -12.59
C LEU A 244 9.53 -8.82 -14.02
N ILE A 245 10.47 -8.35 -14.84
CA ILE A 245 10.20 -7.95 -16.23
C ILE A 245 9.84 -9.16 -17.11
N ALA A 246 10.33 -10.36 -16.77
CA ALA A 246 10.07 -11.58 -17.52
C ALA A 246 8.70 -12.21 -17.23
N ARG A 247 7.95 -11.68 -16.25
CA ARG A 247 6.64 -12.16 -15.81
C ARG A 247 5.51 -11.41 -16.51
#